data_AF-A0A4R4SPZ1-F1
#
_entry.id   AF-A0A4R4SPZ1-F1
#
_cell.length_a   1.000
_cell.length_b   1.000
_cell.length_c   1.000
_cell.angle_alpha   90.00
_cell.angle_beta   90.00
_cell.angle_gamma   90.00
#
_symmetry.space_group_name_H-M   'P 1'
#
loop_
_entity.id
_entity.type
_entity.pdbx_description
1 polymer ?
#
loop_
_entity_poly.entity_id
_entity_poly.type
_entity_poly.pdbx_seq_one_letter_code
_entity_poly.pdbx_strand_id
1 'polypeptide(L)'
;MSDENATTALTAARVPLAVQFAVQTTAARLGAVRLFGDALVPDGAPPLARQAAPVVYGPKSLAATGAEVASSLDSAEQVKASVVHPAAWGDRPTIVIAAAGQPAAAVEAQRRLAELSSRGCLIIADTTDHYVHYAQPDLIVRSVRDIHEPRC
;
A
#
# COMPACT_ATOMS: atom_id res chain seq x y z
N MET A 1 11.39 -0.78 3.14
CA MET A 1 10.52 -1.95 3.17
C MET A 1 9.53 -1.71 4.31
N SER A 2 8.30 -1.32 4.00
CA SER A 2 7.28 -1.07 5.04
C SER A 2 6.76 -2.43 5.52
N ASP A 3 6.90 -2.72 6.79
CA ASP A 3 6.28 -3.90 7.40
C ASP A 3 4.80 -3.56 7.66
N GLU A 4 3.93 -3.99 6.75
CA GLU A 4 2.48 -3.77 6.88
C GLU A 4 1.85 -4.57 8.03
N ASN A 5 2.59 -5.50 8.67
CA ASN A 5 2.17 -6.13 9.93
C ASN A 5 2.51 -5.29 11.16
N ALA A 6 3.31 -4.23 11.04
CA ALA A 6 3.65 -3.33 12.13
C ALA A 6 2.49 -2.36 12.42
N THR A 7 1.28 -2.87 12.54
CA THR A 7 0.09 -2.05 12.79
C THR A 7 0.20 -1.27 14.09
N THR A 8 0.92 -1.77 15.10
CA THR A 8 1.30 -1.00 16.30
C THR A 8 2.21 0.18 15.95
N ALA A 9 3.18 -0.01 15.05
CA ALA A 9 4.08 1.06 14.61
C ALA A 9 3.38 2.07 13.71
N LEU A 10 2.47 1.62 12.83
CA LEU A 10 1.63 2.46 11.97
C LEU A 10 0.65 3.31 12.79
N THR A 11 -0.02 2.73 13.80
CA THR A 11 -0.89 3.48 14.71
C THR A 11 -0.07 4.46 15.56
N ALA A 12 1.09 4.05 16.08
CA ALA A 12 2.01 4.95 16.78
C ALA A 12 2.55 6.06 15.88
N ALA A 13 2.73 5.80 14.59
CA ALA A 13 3.19 6.76 13.60
C ALA A 13 2.07 7.69 13.09
N ARG A 14 0.78 7.44 13.40
CA ARG A 14 -0.34 8.25 12.91
C ARG A 14 -0.16 9.74 13.21
N VAL A 15 0.13 10.08 14.46
CA VAL A 15 0.32 11.48 14.89
C VAL A 15 1.59 12.07 14.28
N PRO A 16 2.77 11.42 14.37
CA PRO A 16 3.98 11.89 13.68
C PRO A 16 3.79 12.12 12.18
N LEU A 17 3.14 11.21 11.46
CA LEU A 17 2.89 11.31 10.03
C LEU A 17 1.94 12.47 9.70
N ALA A 18 0.86 12.63 10.47
CA ALA A 18 -0.06 13.75 10.29
C ALA A 18 0.66 15.10 10.48
N VAL A 19 1.49 15.22 11.52
CA VAL A 19 2.31 16.41 11.77
C VAL A 19 3.29 16.66 10.63
N GLN A 20 3.99 15.61 10.17
CA GLN A 20 4.93 15.70 9.07
C GLN A 20 4.26 16.24 7.80
N PHE A 21 3.13 15.66 7.38
CA PHE A 21 2.43 16.13 6.17
C PHE A 21 1.85 17.53 6.33
N ALA A 22 1.39 17.91 7.54
CA ALA A 22 0.93 19.27 7.81
C ALA A 22 2.07 20.30 7.69
N VAL A 23 3.24 19.99 8.25
CA VAL A 23 4.45 20.83 8.15
C VAL A 23 4.91 20.94 6.70
N GLN A 24 5.03 19.82 5.99
CA GLN A 24 5.45 19.81 4.59
C GLN A 24 4.46 20.56 3.69
N THR A 25 3.16 20.37 3.90
CA THR A 25 2.12 21.12 3.18
C THR A 25 2.23 22.62 3.42
N THR A 26 2.45 23.03 4.68
CA THR A 26 2.61 24.44 5.03
C THR A 26 3.86 25.04 4.40
N ALA A 27 4.99 24.34 4.48
CA ALA A 27 6.23 24.75 3.83
C ALA A 27 6.06 24.88 2.30
N ALA A 28 5.37 23.94 1.66
CA ALA A 28 5.07 23.99 0.23
C ALA A 28 4.14 25.16 -0.13
N ARG A 29 3.14 25.49 0.71
CA ARG A 29 2.26 26.68 0.52
C ARG A 29 3.05 27.99 0.61
N LEU A 30 4.04 28.03 1.50
CA LEU A 30 4.95 29.17 1.65
C LEU A 30 6.03 29.24 0.55
N GLY A 31 6.02 28.29 -0.40
CA GLY A 31 6.92 28.29 -1.54
C GLY A 31 8.28 27.66 -1.28
N ALA A 32 8.48 26.92 -0.18
CA ALA A 32 9.77 26.29 0.13
C ALA A 32 10.26 25.37 -1.00
N VAL A 33 9.38 24.58 -1.61
CA VAL A 33 9.72 23.72 -2.77
C VAL A 33 10.13 24.54 -3.99
N ARG A 34 9.58 25.74 -4.18
CA ARG A 34 9.99 26.65 -5.26
C ARG A 34 11.33 27.32 -4.97
N LEU A 35 11.62 27.62 -3.71
CA LEU A 35 12.81 28.36 -3.29
C LEU A 35 14.04 27.46 -3.13
N PHE A 36 13.84 26.25 -2.61
CA PHE A 36 14.92 25.31 -2.29
C PHE A 36 14.96 24.10 -3.22
N GLY A 37 13.97 23.94 -4.10
CA GLY A 37 14.00 23.04 -5.26
C GLY A 37 14.46 21.62 -4.90
N ASP A 38 15.46 21.15 -5.64
CA ASP A 38 16.06 19.81 -5.50
C ASP A 38 16.55 19.50 -4.09
N ALA A 39 16.91 20.49 -3.27
CA ALA A 39 17.36 20.27 -1.90
C ALA A 39 16.27 19.73 -0.96
N LEU A 40 14.99 19.89 -1.34
CA LEU A 40 13.83 19.37 -0.61
C LEU A 40 13.23 18.12 -1.28
N VAL A 41 13.76 17.72 -2.43
CA VAL A 41 13.35 16.51 -3.13
C VAL A 41 14.16 15.33 -2.58
N PRO A 42 13.52 14.23 -2.13
CA PRO A 42 14.24 13.04 -1.68
C PRO A 42 15.26 12.56 -2.71
N ASP A 43 16.44 12.15 -2.25
CA ASP A 43 17.53 11.71 -3.13
C ASP A 43 17.16 10.51 -4.02
N GLY A 44 16.24 9.66 -3.55
CA GLY A 44 15.70 8.52 -4.29
C GLY A 44 14.52 8.83 -5.22
N ALA A 45 14.13 10.10 -5.39
CA ALA A 45 13.01 10.45 -6.24
C ALA A 45 13.32 10.11 -7.71
N PRO A 46 12.40 9.45 -8.45
CA PRO A 46 12.59 9.20 -9.87
C PRO A 46 12.85 10.48 -10.67
N PRO A 47 13.61 10.44 -11.78
CA PRO A 47 13.96 11.64 -12.55
C PRO A 47 12.74 12.48 -12.96
N LEU A 48 11.64 11.85 -13.35
CA LEU A 48 10.39 12.53 -13.70
C LEU A 48 9.74 13.22 -12.49
N ALA A 49 9.80 12.62 -11.31
CA ALA A 49 9.29 13.23 -10.09
C ALA A 49 10.10 14.46 -9.67
N ARG A 50 11.42 14.41 -9.87
CA ARG A 50 12.32 15.56 -9.62
C ARG A 50 12.06 16.69 -10.64
N GLN A 51 11.92 16.38 -11.93
CA GLN A 51 11.56 17.37 -12.97
C GLN A 51 10.21 18.04 -12.69
N ALA A 52 9.26 17.29 -12.13
CA ALA A 52 7.93 17.77 -11.76
C ALA A 52 7.81 18.17 -10.28
N ALA A 53 8.91 18.47 -9.58
CA ALA A 53 8.93 18.67 -8.13
C ALA A 53 7.89 19.69 -7.60
N PRO A 54 7.64 20.84 -8.25
CA PRO A 54 6.61 21.79 -7.79
C PRO A 54 5.19 21.22 -7.82
N VAL A 55 4.93 20.21 -8.65
CA VAL A 55 3.66 19.50 -8.73
C VAL A 55 3.65 18.34 -7.74
N VAL A 56 4.68 17.48 -7.76
CA VAL A 56 4.76 16.26 -6.92
C VAL A 56 4.83 16.60 -5.44
N TYR A 57 5.66 17.57 -5.07
CA TYR A 57 5.83 18.06 -3.69
C TYR A 57 5.06 19.37 -3.46
N GLY A 58 4.12 19.69 -4.35
CA GLY A 58 3.25 20.85 -4.20
C GLY A 58 2.28 20.71 -3.02
N PRO A 59 1.72 21.82 -2.53
CA PRO A 59 0.88 21.81 -1.33
C PRO A 59 -0.40 20.99 -1.48
N LYS A 60 -0.97 20.90 -2.70
CA LYS A 60 -2.15 20.06 -2.95
C LYS A 60 -1.79 18.57 -2.95
N SER A 61 -0.67 18.20 -3.56
CA SER A 61 -0.20 16.82 -3.62
C SER A 61 0.19 16.31 -2.24
N LEU A 62 0.94 17.09 -1.45
CA LEU A 62 1.29 16.72 -0.08
C LEU A 62 0.07 16.61 0.84
N ALA A 63 -0.92 17.51 0.68
CA ALA A 63 -2.18 17.40 1.41
C ALA A 63 -2.97 16.13 1.03
N ALA A 64 -3.02 15.80 -0.28
CA ALA A 64 -3.67 14.58 -0.76
C ALA A 64 -2.95 13.32 -0.24
N THR A 65 -1.62 13.26 -0.30
CA THR A 65 -0.83 12.15 0.26
C THR A 65 -1.05 12.02 1.77
N GLY A 66 -1.09 13.13 2.51
CA GLY A 66 -1.40 13.09 3.94
C GLY A 66 -2.79 12.53 4.24
N ALA A 67 -3.80 12.90 3.44
CA ALA A 67 -5.15 12.36 3.56
C ALA A 67 -5.21 10.86 3.19
N GLU A 68 -4.48 10.44 2.16
CA GLU A 68 -4.36 9.04 1.75
C GLU A 68 -3.74 8.19 2.86
N VAL A 69 -2.63 8.64 3.45
CA VAL A 69 -1.99 7.95 4.59
C VAL A 69 -2.96 7.80 5.77
N ALA A 70 -3.70 8.85 6.11
CA ALA A 70 -4.70 8.78 7.17
C ALA A 70 -5.82 7.79 6.83
N SER A 71 -6.34 7.83 5.60
CA SER A 71 -7.39 6.92 5.13
C SER A 71 -6.94 5.45 5.12
N SER A 72 -5.67 5.19 4.78
CA SER A 72 -5.11 3.83 4.81
C SER A 72 -5.06 3.26 6.22
N LEU A 73 -4.73 4.09 7.23
CA LEU A 73 -4.77 3.69 8.63
C LEU A 73 -6.19 3.40 9.11
N ASP A 74 -7.15 4.25 8.77
CA ASP A 74 -8.56 4.05 9.11
C ASP A 74 -9.12 2.78 8.43
N SER A 75 -8.74 2.54 7.18
CA SER A 75 -9.11 1.32 6.46
C SER A 75 -8.51 0.07 7.10
N ALA A 76 -7.24 0.10 7.51
CA ALA A 76 -6.59 -1.02 8.18
C ALA A 76 -7.28 -1.37 9.51
N GLU A 77 -7.65 -0.37 10.32
CA GLU A 77 -8.42 -0.58 11.55
C GLU A 77 -9.83 -1.14 11.26
N GLN A 78 -10.50 -0.64 10.22
CA GLN A 78 -11.81 -1.15 9.82
C GLN A 78 -11.73 -2.61 9.37
N VAL A 79 -10.71 -2.97 8.57
CA VAL A 79 -10.49 -4.35 8.14
C VAL A 79 -10.24 -5.23 9.35
N LYS A 80 -9.34 -4.85 10.26
CA LYS A 80 -9.11 -5.61 11.50
C LYS A 80 -10.39 -5.83 12.32
N ALA A 81 -11.21 -4.80 12.48
CA ALA A 81 -12.47 -4.90 13.21
C ALA A 81 -13.49 -5.82 12.51
N SER A 82 -13.43 -5.93 11.18
CA SER A 82 -14.32 -6.78 10.37
C SER A 82 -13.86 -8.24 10.22
N VAL A 83 -12.61 -8.52 10.56
CA VAL A 83 -11.96 -9.84 10.40
C VAL A 83 -11.94 -10.55 11.74
N VAL A 84 -13.02 -11.28 12.05
CA VAL A 84 -13.24 -11.85 13.38
C VAL A 84 -12.86 -13.33 13.47
N HIS A 85 -12.84 -14.05 12.34
CA HIS A 85 -12.51 -15.48 12.25
C HIS A 85 -12.28 -15.91 10.78
N PRO A 86 -11.69 -17.09 10.53
CA PRO A 86 -11.71 -17.72 9.19
C PRO A 86 -13.12 -17.79 8.61
N ALA A 87 -13.25 -17.71 7.29
CA ALA A 87 -14.54 -17.62 6.57
C ALA A 87 -15.42 -16.40 6.94
N ALA A 88 -14.87 -15.33 7.54
CA ALA A 88 -15.61 -14.08 7.81
C ALA A 88 -16.23 -13.42 6.55
N TRP A 89 -15.72 -13.73 5.36
CA TRP A 89 -16.24 -13.28 4.07
C TRP A 89 -17.18 -14.30 3.40
N GLY A 90 -17.46 -15.43 4.05
CA GLY A 90 -18.27 -16.52 3.50
C GLY A 90 -17.69 -17.09 2.21
N ASP A 91 -18.55 -17.36 1.24
CA ASP A 91 -18.18 -17.95 -0.06
C ASP A 91 -17.84 -16.91 -1.14
N ARG A 92 -17.51 -15.67 -0.75
CA ARG A 92 -17.08 -14.64 -1.70
C ARG A 92 -15.74 -15.06 -2.31
N PRO A 93 -15.62 -15.24 -3.64
CA PRO A 93 -14.35 -15.67 -4.21
C PRO A 93 -13.26 -14.63 -3.99
N THR A 94 -12.12 -15.06 -3.48
CA THR A 94 -11.01 -14.18 -3.11
C THR A 94 -9.70 -14.79 -3.58
N ILE A 95 -8.90 -14.01 -4.29
CA ILE A 95 -7.52 -14.38 -4.63
C ILE A 95 -6.59 -13.34 -4.02
N VAL A 96 -5.65 -13.80 -3.20
CA VAL A 96 -4.55 -13.01 -2.65
C VAL A 96 -3.30 -13.35 -3.46
N ILE A 97 -2.62 -12.34 -4.00
CA ILE A 97 -1.40 -12.52 -4.81
C ILE A 97 -0.25 -11.88 -4.06
N ALA A 98 0.80 -12.65 -3.79
CA ALA A 98 2.00 -12.21 -3.12
C ALA A 98 3.20 -12.28 -4.07
N ALA A 99 4.13 -11.32 -3.98
CA ALA A 99 5.43 -11.47 -4.63
C ALA A 99 6.23 -12.64 -4.03
N ALA A 100 7.12 -13.25 -4.80
CA ALA A 100 8.12 -14.18 -4.30
C ALA A 100 9.11 -13.48 -3.36
N GLY A 101 9.83 -14.28 -2.56
CA GLY A 101 10.87 -13.79 -1.67
C GLY A 101 10.37 -13.04 -0.43
N GLN A 102 9.05 -13.01 -0.20
CA GLN A 102 8.48 -12.43 1.01
C GLN A 102 8.89 -13.24 2.26
N PRO A 103 9.13 -12.58 3.41
CA PRO A 103 9.37 -13.28 4.66
C PRO A 103 8.23 -14.25 5.02
N ALA A 104 8.54 -15.37 5.67
CA ALA A 104 7.54 -16.38 6.02
C ALA A 104 6.34 -15.82 6.80
N ALA A 105 6.58 -14.87 7.71
CA ALA A 105 5.53 -14.19 8.47
C ALA A 105 4.58 -13.38 7.58
N ALA A 106 5.08 -12.77 6.51
CA ALA A 106 4.27 -12.03 5.54
C ALA A 106 3.42 -12.97 4.69
N VAL A 107 4.01 -14.07 4.22
CA VAL A 107 3.29 -15.12 3.47
C VAL A 107 2.16 -15.72 4.33
N GLU A 108 2.43 -15.95 5.62
CA GLU A 108 1.42 -16.46 6.55
C GLU A 108 0.30 -15.44 6.80
N ALA A 109 0.61 -14.14 6.88
CA ALA A 109 -0.41 -13.10 6.97
C ALA A 109 -1.30 -13.06 5.73
N GLN A 110 -0.72 -13.22 4.54
CA GLN A 110 -1.45 -13.29 3.26
C GLN A 110 -2.29 -14.56 3.14
N ARG A 111 -1.81 -15.69 3.68
CA ARG A 111 -2.59 -16.94 3.77
C ARG A 111 -3.83 -16.74 4.63
N ARG A 112 -3.67 -16.16 5.83
CA ARG A 112 -4.80 -15.85 6.72
C ARG A 112 -5.82 -14.91 6.06
N LEU A 113 -5.36 -13.97 5.23
CA LEU A 113 -6.25 -13.10 4.46
C LEU A 113 -7.08 -13.88 3.43
N ALA A 114 -6.47 -14.86 2.74
CA ALA A 114 -7.18 -15.73 1.83
C ALA A 114 -8.23 -16.58 2.58
N GLU A 115 -7.87 -17.15 3.73
CA GLU A 115 -8.74 -18.00 4.57
C GLU A 115 -9.96 -17.27 5.15
N LEU A 116 -10.05 -15.94 5.03
CA LEU A 116 -11.28 -15.21 5.34
C LEU A 116 -12.41 -15.55 4.39
N SER A 117 -12.11 -16.09 3.21
CA SER A 117 -13.09 -16.70 2.31
C SER A 117 -12.95 -18.22 2.34
N SER A 118 -14.08 -18.93 2.37
CA SER A 118 -14.11 -20.40 2.18
C SER A 118 -13.65 -20.82 0.78
N ARG A 119 -13.72 -19.88 -0.19
CA ARG A 119 -13.25 -20.00 -1.57
C ARG A 119 -12.04 -19.12 -1.83
N GLY A 120 -11.30 -18.84 -0.76
CA GLY A 120 -10.10 -18.03 -0.78
C GLY A 120 -8.89 -18.82 -1.26
N CYS A 121 -7.98 -18.12 -1.91
CA CYS A 121 -6.74 -18.70 -2.39
C CYS A 121 -5.58 -17.71 -2.25
N LEU A 122 -4.39 -18.24 -1.96
CA LEU A 122 -3.12 -17.53 -2.03
C LEU A 122 -2.29 -18.03 -3.22
N ILE A 123 -1.86 -17.11 -4.09
CA ILE A 123 -0.90 -17.36 -5.17
C ILE A 123 0.39 -16.62 -4.86
N ILE A 124 1.53 -17.32 -4.94
CA ILE A 124 2.86 -16.69 -4.90
C ILE A 124 3.33 -16.49 -6.34
N ALA A 125 3.51 -15.24 -6.74
CA ALA A 125 3.98 -14.85 -8.06
C ALA A 125 5.47 -15.20 -8.24
N ASP A 126 5.88 -15.49 -9.46
CA ASP A 126 7.29 -15.78 -9.80
C ASP A 126 8.09 -14.48 -10.06
N THR A 127 7.96 -13.53 -9.14
CA THR A 127 8.68 -12.25 -9.18
C THR A 127 8.84 -11.73 -7.78
N THR A 128 10.01 -11.19 -7.46
CA THR A 128 10.25 -10.47 -6.20
C THR A 128 9.83 -9.00 -6.27
N ASP A 129 9.34 -8.53 -7.43
CA ASP A 129 8.89 -7.16 -7.60
C ASP A 129 7.64 -6.89 -6.75
N HIS A 130 7.67 -5.78 -6.02
CA HIS A 130 6.53 -5.31 -5.24
C HIS A 130 5.30 -5.04 -6.13
N TYR A 131 5.52 -4.57 -7.35
CA TYR A 131 4.46 -4.33 -8.33
C TYR A 131 4.27 -5.55 -9.23
N VAL A 132 3.75 -6.62 -8.64
CA VAL A 132 3.44 -7.88 -9.37
C VAL A 132 2.60 -7.62 -10.62
N HIS A 133 1.70 -6.64 -10.60
CA HIS A 133 0.86 -6.29 -11.75
C HIS A 133 1.63 -5.69 -12.94
N TYR A 134 2.81 -5.11 -12.72
CA TYR A 134 3.71 -4.68 -13.81
C TYR A 134 4.64 -5.81 -14.25
N ALA A 135 5.16 -6.59 -13.30
CA ALA A 135 6.11 -7.66 -13.60
C ALA A 135 5.43 -8.89 -14.24
N GLN A 136 4.20 -9.20 -13.84
CA GLN A 136 3.43 -10.37 -14.29
C GLN A 136 1.96 -10.00 -14.59
N PRO A 137 1.70 -9.11 -15.57
CA PRO A 137 0.33 -8.68 -15.90
C PRO A 137 -0.58 -9.87 -16.29
N ASP A 138 -0.04 -10.88 -16.97
CA ASP A 138 -0.79 -12.09 -17.37
C ASP A 138 -1.26 -12.92 -16.17
N LEU A 139 -0.52 -12.91 -15.05
CA LEU A 139 -0.98 -13.53 -13.81
C LEU A 139 -2.24 -12.81 -13.32
N ILE A 140 -2.20 -11.48 -13.25
CA ILE A 140 -3.34 -10.68 -12.77
C ILE A 140 -4.56 -10.86 -13.66
N VAL A 141 -4.39 -10.78 -14.98
CA VAL A 141 -5.50 -10.93 -15.93
C VAL A 141 -6.15 -12.31 -15.80
N ARG A 142 -5.35 -13.38 -15.67
CA ARG A 142 -5.89 -14.73 -15.46
C ARG A 142 -6.60 -14.86 -14.12
N SER A 143 -5.99 -14.37 -13.03
CA SER A 143 -6.62 -14.40 -11.70
C SER A 143 -7.96 -13.67 -11.66
N VAL A 144 -8.08 -12.53 -12.35
CA VAL A 144 -9.37 -11.80 -12.44
C VAL A 144 -10.39 -12.58 -13.27
N ARG A 145 -9.99 -13.18 -14.41
CA ARG A 145 -10.89 -13.98 -15.25
C ARG A 145 -11.41 -15.23 -14.53
N ASP A 146 -10.53 -15.87 -13.78
CA ASP A 146 -10.80 -17.15 -13.11
C ASP A 146 -11.28 -16.95 -11.67
N ILE A 147 -11.59 -15.72 -11.24
CA ILE A 147 -11.95 -15.44 -9.84
C ILE A 147 -13.21 -16.22 -9.39
N HIS A 148 -14.10 -16.57 -10.32
CA HIS A 148 -15.27 -17.38 -10.02
C HIS A 148 -14.97 -18.86 -9.81
N GLU A 149 -13.80 -19.35 -10.22
CA GLU A 149 -13.32 -20.71 -10.00
C GLU A 149 -11.81 -20.66 -9.77
N PRO A 150 -11.37 -20.14 -8.60
CA PRO A 150 -9.96 -19.89 -8.35
C PRO A 150 -9.14 -21.15 -8.56
N ARG A 151 -8.18 -21.12 -9.48
CA ARG A 151 -7.27 -22.25 -9.75
C ARG A 151 -6.00 -22.08 -8.94
N CYS A 152 -6.02 -22.75 -7.81
CA CYS A 152 -4.98 -22.84 -6.81
C CYS A 152 -5.02 -24.28 -6.27
#